data_AF-A0AAV6D6Y0-F1
#
_entry.id   AF-A0AAV6D6Y0-F1
#
_cell.length_a   1.000
_cell.length_b   1.000
_cell.length_c   1.000
_cell.angle_alpha   90.00
_cell.angle_beta   90.00
_cell.angle_gamma   90.00
#
_symmetry.space_group_name_H-M   'P 1'
#
loop_
_entity.id
_entity.type
_entity.pdbx_description
1 polymer ?
#
loop_
_entity_poly.entity_id
_entity_poly.type
_entity_poly.pdbx_seq_one_letter_code
_entity_poly.pdbx_strand_id
1 'polypeptide(L)'
;MKVNANRCCVFCGSPADSLEHVFAKRLCKRAGAVKYPVIAGLSIEGQENVTRNEHHIEAVQVRYVCNTCNNTWMNDLEAWFELRLGFLIEPQWPQLALPMIEALKSERNKLAQWLMKTAVMFSLASLQGEHSVEFSPAVTQKIKDGILPKDCWIDLAFSKSVLSAVGGTITRCFYVKNGIQPVQSQVMKSGDGFKFIVQFNHLLLRIAQAPGANVTYQSQHGEIPVRLYPTPFLLTPENFTYEDIIKFEHSVVLETWQDCRGNII
;
A
#
# COMPACT_ATOMS: atom_id res chain seq x y z
N MET A 1 3.49 12.99 29.21
CA MET A 1 4.61 12.59 28.32
C MET A 1 4.98 13.79 27.45
N LYS A 2 6.26 14.19 27.44
CA LYS A 2 6.73 15.39 26.73
C LYS A 2 6.70 15.17 25.21
N VAL A 3 5.99 16.04 24.51
CA VAL A 3 6.11 16.24 23.05
C VAL A 3 7.56 16.66 22.80
N ASN A 4 8.31 15.90 22.01
CA ASN A 4 9.67 16.29 21.62
C ASN A 4 9.57 17.49 20.68
N ALA A 5 10.06 18.65 21.12
CA ALA A 5 9.88 19.96 20.51
C ALA A 5 10.53 20.17 19.12
N ASN A 6 10.96 19.11 18.43
CA ASN A 6 11.72 19.20 17.18
C ASN A 6 11.18 18.32 16.03
N ARG A 7 10.00 17.71 16.16
CA ARG A 7 9.40 16.93 15.05
C ARG A 7 8.38 17.79 14.31
N CYS A 8 8.51 17.83 12.99
CA CYS A 8 7.54 18.44 12.10
C CYS A 8 6.56 17.40 11.56
N CYS A 9 5.35 17.85 11.26
CA CYS A 9 4.33 17.11 10.56
C CYS A 9 4.82 16.80 9.15
N VAL A 10 4.85 15.52 8.79
CA VAL A 10 5.31 15.05 7.49
C VAL A 10 4.48 15.63 6.34
N PHE A 11 3.23 16.01 6.58
CA PHE A 11 2.30 16.49 5.56
C PHE A 11 2.23 18.01 5.41
N CYS A 12 2.62 18.79 6.41
CA CYS A 12 2.44 20.25 6.39
C CYS A 12 3.55 21.06 7.07
N GLY A 13 4.59 20.42 7.60
CA GLY A 13 5.72 21.09 8.24
C GLY A 13 5.45 21.69 9.64
N SER A 14 4.19 21.88 10.04
CA SER A 14 3.83 22.35 11.40
C SER A 14 4.33 21.39 12.49
N PRO A 15 4.48 21.81 13.76
CA PRO A 15 4.90 20.90 14.83
C PRO A 15 4.04 19.63 14.91
N ALA A 16 4.68 18.47 15.03
CA ALA A 16 4.01 17.18 15.19
C ALA A 16 3.61 16.98 16.66
N ASP A 17 2.31 16.99 16.93
CA ASP A 17 1.71 16.95 18.25
C ASP A 17 0.58 15.89 18.38
N SER A 18 0.51 14.95 17.42
CA SER A 18 -0.46 13.84 17.42
C SER A 18 0.19 12.46 17.51
N LEU A 19 -0.59 11.48 17.99
CA LEU A 19 -0.25 10.05 18.00
C LEU A 19 -1.11 9.35 16.94
N GLU A 20 -0.70 9.48 15.68
CA GLU A 20 -1.48 8.94 14.57
C GLU A 20 -1.29 7.43 14.44
N HIS A 21 -2.36 6.67 14.25
CA HIS A 21 -2.25 5.24 13.99
C HIS A 21 -1.95 5.01 12.51
N VAL A 22 -1.12 4.00 12.19
CA VAL A 22 -0.87 3.64 10.78
C VAL A 22 -2.18 3.23 10.10
N PHE A 23 -2.98 2.44 10.80
CA PHE A 23 -4.35 2.10 10.43
C PHE A 23 -5.30 2.60 11.51
N ALA A 24 -6.37 3.29 11.12
CA ALA A 24 -7.34 3.78 12.08
C ALA A 24 -7.94 2.62 12.90
N LYS A 25 -7.96 2.78 14.23
CA LYS A 25 -8.49 1.77 15.18
C LYS A 25 -9.87 1.25 14.81
N ARG A 26 -10.74 2.10 14.26
CA ARG A 26 -12.09 1.71 13.82
C ARG A 26 -12.06 0.71 12.66
N LEU A 27 -11.13 0.85 11.72
CA LEU A 27 -10.93 -0.11 10.63
C LEU A 27 -10.40 -1.44 11.16
N CYS A 28 -9.41 -1.41 12.05
CA CYS A 28 -8.90 -2.62 12.69
C CYS A 28 -10.02 -3.35 13.45
N LYS A 29 -10.81 -2.62 14.25
CA LYS A 29 -11.96 -3.19 14.96
C LYS A 29 -12.98 -3.81 14.01
N ARG A 30 -13.32 -3.11 12.92
CA ARG A 30 -14.27 -3.61 11.91
C ARG A 30 -13.76 -4.85 11.18
N ALA A 31 -12.47 -4.93 10.92
CA ALA A 31 -11.81 -6.11 10.36
C ALA A 31 -11.69 -7.29 11.35
N GLY A 32 -12.15 -7.14 12.60
CA GLY A 32 -11.94 -8.16 13.64
C GLY A 32 -10.50 -8.21 14.17
N ALA A 33 -9.68 -7.21 13.86
CA ALA A 33 -8.24 -7.20 14.01
C ALA A 33 -7.68 -6.74 15.35
N VAL A 34 -8.42 -7.01 16.42
CA VAL A 34 -8.13 -6.48 17.76
C VAL A 34 -6.88 -7.12 18.40
N LYS A 35 -6.29 -8.18 17.78
CA LYS A 35 -5.10 -8.88 18.31
C LYS A 35 -4.16 -9.43 17.22
N TYR A 36 -4.16 -8.91 15.99
CA TYR A 36 -3.37 -9.55 14.93
C TYR A 36 -1.89 -9.21 14.94
N PRO A 37 -1.03 -10.20 14.64
CA PRO A 37 0.39 -9.99 14.47
C PRO A 37 0.70 -9.26 13.16
N VAL A 38 1.35 -8.10 13.24
CA VAL A 38 2.03 -7.47 12.10
C VAL A 38 3.34 -8.20 11.89
N ILE A 39 3.49 -8.78 10.71
CA ILE A 39 4.78 -9.24 10.21
C ILE A 39 5.44 -8.03 9.54
N ALA A 40 6.34 -7.35 10.26
CA ALA A 40 7.24 -6.39 9.63
C ALA A 40 8.30 -7.19 8.85
N GLY A 41 8.18 -7.21 7.53
CA GLY A 41 9.16 -7.81 6.62
C GLY A 41 10.21 -6.77 6.20
N LEU A 42 11.49 -7.10 6.31
CA LEU A 42 12.58 -6.37 5.65
C LEU A 42 12.87 -7.03 4.31
N SER A 43 12.68 -6.32 3.20
CA SER A 43 13.20 -6.75 1.90
C SER A 43 14.68 -6.38 1.81
N ILE A 44 15.53 -7.38 1.59
CA ILE A 44 16.97 -7.21 1.33
C ILE A 44 17.20 -7.56 -0.14
N GLU A 45 18.01 -6.78 -0.85
CA GLU A 45 18.33 -7.05 -2.25
C GLU A 45 18.95 -8.46 -2.41
N GLY A 46 18.43 -9.24 -3.36
CA GLY A 46 18.88 -10.61 -3.61
C GLY A 46 18.49 -11.66 -2.54
N GLN A 47 17.69 -11.33 -1.53
CA GLN A 47 17.23 -12.27 -0.50
C GLN A 47 15.70 -12.27 -0.32
N GLU A 48 15.16 -13.36 0.24
CA GLU A 48 13.75 -13.41 0.67
C GLU A 48 13.50 -12.47 1.87
N ASN A 49 12.26 -12.01 2.02
CA ASN A 49 11.87 -11.07 3.06
C ASN A 49 12.16 -11.63 4.48
N VAL A 50 12.87 -10.87 5.31
CA VAL A 50 13.13 -11.24 6.71
C VAL A 50 11.95 -10.83 7.58
N THR A 51 11.27 -11.79 8.19
CA THR A 51 10.13 -11.58 9.09
C THR A 51 10.57 -11.36 10.55
N ARG A 52 9.87 -10.49 11.30
CA ARG A 52 10.06 -10.31 12.75
C ARG A 52 8.89 -10.86 13.57
N ASN A 53 9.14 -10.94 14.88
CA ASN A 53 8.15 -11.24 15.91
C ASN A 53 6.95 -10.28 15.87
N GLU A 54 5.82 -10.84 16.24
CA GLU A 54 4.47 -10.31 16.17
C GLU A 54 4.24 -9.03 17.00
N HIS A 55 3.68 -7.97 16.38
CA HIS A 55 3.18 -6.79 17.09
C HIS A 55 1.71 -6.51 16.74
N HIS A 56 0.92 -5.96 17.67
CA HIS A 56 -0.48 -5.63 17.39
C HIS A 56 -0.60 -4.39 16.50
N ILE A 57 -1.20 -4.54 15.31
CA ILE A 57 -1.31 -3.47 14.31
C ILE A 57 -2.04 -2.23 14.80
N GLU A 58 -3.03 -2.41 15.67
CA GLU A 58 -3.84 -1.34 16.25
C GLU A 58 -3.09 -0.45 17.24
N ALA A 59 -1.92 -0.88 17.70
CA ALA A 59 -1.05 -0.13 18.60
C ALA A 59 0.06 0.63 17.86
N VAL A 60 0.22 0.40 16.55
CA VAL A 60 1.29 1.03 15.76
C VAL A 60 0.92 2.49 15.51
N GLN A 61 1.64 3.37 16.21
CA GLN A 61 1.45 4.82 16.15
C GLN A 61 2.73 5.55 15.70
N VAL A 62 2.56 6.61 14.92
CA VAL A 62 3.62 7.51 14.48
C VAL A 62 3.47 8.89 15.13
N ARG A 63 4.60 9.54 15.39
CA ARG A 63 4.69 10.86 16.05
C ARG A 63 5.20 11.94 15.09
N TYR A 64 4.73 11.88 13.85
CA TYR A 64 5.16 12.75 12.74
C TYR A 64 3.97 13.46 12.09
N VAL A 65 2.83 13.56 12.77
CA VAL A 65 1.61 14.18 12.26
C VAL A 65 1.11 15.21 13.27
N CYS A 66 0.64 16.37 12.80
CA CYS A 66 0.00 17.37 13.65
C CYS A 66 -1.49 17.07 13.84
N ASN A 67 -2.07 17.54 14.93
CA ASN A 67 -3.49 17.35 15.26
C ASN A 67 -4.42 17.93 14.19
N THR A 68 -4.05 19.03 13.54
CA THR A 68 -4.85 19.59 12.44
C THR A 68 -4.94 18.62 11.28
N CYS A 69 -3.81 18.07 10.78
CA CYS A 69 -3.84 17.10 9.69
C CYS A 69 -4.58 15.83 10.09
N ASN A 70 -4.32 15.30 11.29
CA ASN A 70 -4.95 14.08 11.78
C ASN A 70 -6.48 14.22 11.85
N ASN A 71 -6.99 15.26 12.52
CA ASN A 71 -8.42 15.42 12.78
C ASN A 71 -9.22 16.05 11.62
N THR A 72 -8.59 16.36 10.48
CA THR A 72 -9.26 16.90 9.29
C THR A 72 -9.17 15.90 8.14
N TRP A 73 -8.40 16.21 7.11
CA TRP A 73 -8.36 15.45 5.86
C TRP A 73 -8.01 13.97 6.06
N MET A 74 -7.15 13.64 7.03
CA MET A 74 -6.81 12.24 7.32
C MET A 74 -8.01 11.50 7.91
N ASN A 75 -8.67 12.07 8.91
CA ASN A 75 -9.88 11.49 9.48
C ASN A 75 -11.03 11.40 8.45
N ASP A 76 -11.15 12.39 7.55
CA ASP A 76 -12.14 12.37 6.46
C ASP A 76 -11.86 11.24 5.47
N LEU A 77 -10.59 11.02 5.10
CA LEU A 77 -10.19 9.90 4.26
C LEU A 77 -10.48 8.55 4.92
N GLU A 78 -10.20 8.43 6.22
CA GLU A 78 -10.50 7.20 6.97
C GLU A 78 -12.01 6.95 7.05
N ALA A 79 -12.82 8.00 7.20
CA ALA A 79 -14.27 7.90 7.28
C ALA A 79 -14.85 7.50 5.91
N TRP A 80 -14.30 8.07 4.85
CA TRP A 80 -14.62 7.69 3.48
C TRP A 80 -14.26 6.22 3.19
N PHE A 81 -13.07 5.77 3.59
CA PHE A 81 -12.64 4.38 3.39
C PHE A 81 -13.57 3.41 4.14
N GLU A 82 -13.89 3.72 5.40
CA GLU A 82 -14.81 2.91 6.20
C GLU A 82 -16.20 2.83 5.56
N LEU A 83 -16.72 3.94 5.02
CA LEU A 83 -18.01 3.98 4.36
C LEU A 83 -18.03 3.15 3.07
N ARG A 84 -16.96 3.19 2.28
CA ARG A 84 -16.91 2.58 0.94
C ARG A 84 -16.40 1.14 0.92
N LEU A 85 -15.35 0.85 1.69
CA LEU A 85 -14.69 -0.45 1.73
C LEU A 85 -14.92 -1.21 3.04
N GLY A 86 -15.65 -0.64 4.00
CA GLY A 86 -15.84 -1.23 5.32
C GLY A 86 -16.36 -2.67 5.29
N PHE A 87 -17.29 -3.02 4.40
CA PHE A 87 -17.76 -4.40 4.28
C PHE A 87 -16.75 -5.33 3.60
N LEU A 88 -15.86 -4.79 2.76
CA LEU A 88 -14.81 -5.58 2.10
C LEU A 88 -13.68 -5.95 3.07
N ILE A 89 -13.52 -5.21 4.17
CA ILE A 89 -12.52 -5.49 5.20
C ILE A 89 -13.03 -6.38 6.33
N GLU A 90 -14.33 -6.72 6.37
CA GLU A 90 -14.90 -7.59 7.38
C GLU A 90 -14.39 -9.05 7.23
N PRO A 91 -14.43 -9.88 8.29
CA PRO A 91 -13.97 -11.27 8.22
C PRO A 91 -14.71 -12.12 7.19
N GLN A 92 -15.95 -11.76 6.86
CA GLN A 92 -16.74 -12.41 5.82
C GLN A 92 -16.77 -11.53 4.58
N TRP A 93 -16.35 -12.09 3.45
CA TRP A 93 -16.42 -11.38 2.18
C TRP A 93 -17.89 -11.18 1.75
N PRO A 94 -18.31 -9.95 1.42
CA PRO A 94 -19.72 -9.68 1.16
C PRO A 94 -20.16 -10.22 -0.20
N GLN A 95 -21.40 -10.71 -0.29
CA GLN A 95 -21.99 -11.18 -1.55
C GLN A 95 -22.03 -10.08 -2.63
N LEU A 96 -22.17 -8.82 -2.21
CA LEU A 96 -22.21 -7.65 -3.08
C LEU A 96 -20.81 -7.04 -3.37
N ALA A 97 -19.73 -7.78 -3.15
CA ALA A 97 -18.37 -7.26 -3.34
C ALA A 97 -18.11 -6.71 -4.75
N LEU A 98 -18.58 -7.39 -5.81
CA LEU A 98 -18.35 -6.94 -7.18
C LEU A 98 -18.98 -5.58 -7.48
N PRO A 99 -20.29 -5.34 -7.22
CA PRO A 99 -20.88 -4.01 -7.30
C PRO A 99 -20.14 -2.96 -6.48
N MET A 100 -19.67 -3.31 -5.27
CA MET A 100 -18.91 -2.39 -4.43
C MET A 100 -17.58 -2.01 -5.08
N ILE A 101 -16.83 -2.97 -5.61
CA ILE A 101 -15.56 -2.75 -6.31
C ILE A 101 -15.79 -1.88 -7.56
N GLU A 102 -16.84 -2.14 -8.32
CA GLU A 102 -17.19 -1.35 -9.50
C GLU A 102 -17.49 0.11 -9.12
N ALA A 103 -18.22 0.33 -8.04
CA ALA A 103 -18.51 1.67 -7.53
C ALA A 103 -17.25 2.45 -7.10
N LEU A 104 -16.16 1.76 -6.70
CA LEU A 104 -14.89 2.43 -6.37
C LEU A 104 -14.22 3.09 -7.57
N LYS A 105 -14.49 2.64 -8.80
CA LYS A 105 -13.82 3.17 -10.01
C LYS A 105 -14.08 4.68 -10.21
N SER A 106 -15.27 5.16 -9.83
CA SER A 106 -15.62 6.58 -9.89
C SER A 106 -14.95 7.40 -8.78
N GLU A 107 -14.61 6.76 -7.66
CA GLU A 107 -13.97 7.37 -6.49
C GLU A 107 -12.48 7.02 -6.36
N ARG A 108 -11.87 6.47 -7.42
CA ARG A 108 -10.50 5.96 -7.45
C ARG A 108 -9.44 6.91 -6.89
N ASN A 109 -9.61 8.22 -7.10
CA ASN A 109 -8.67 9.23 -6.60
C ASN A 109 -8.67 9.30 -5.07
N LYS A 110 -9.82 9.10 -4.41
CA LYS A 110 -9.90 9.05 -2.94
C LYS A 110 -9.27 7.79 -2.38
N LEU A 111 -9.52 6.64 -3.02
CA LEU A 111 -8.84 5.38 -2.66
C LEU A 111 -7.33 5.55 -2.75
N ALA A 112 -6.89 6.20 -3.81
CA ALA A 112 -5.49 6.45 -4.07
C ALA A 112 -4.82 7.39 -3.07
N GLN A 113 -5.50 8.46 -2.71
CA GLN A 113 -5.05 9.35 -1.65
C GLN A 113 -4.99 8.62 -0.30
N TRP A 114 -5.99 7.80 0.03
CA TRP A 114 -6.00 7.00 1.25
C TRP A 114 -4.82 6.01 1.28
N LEU A 115 -4.60 5.25 0.19
CA LEU A 115 -3.49 4.30 0.11
C LEU A 115 -2.12 4.98 0.19
N MET A 116 -1.93 6.13 -0.47
CA MET A 116 -0.68 6.90 -0.35
C MET A 116 -0.47 7.42 1.07
N LYS A 117 -1.51 7.96 1.72
CA LYS A 117 -1.44 8.38 3.12
C LYS A 117 -0.96 7.22 3.97
N THR A 118 -1.60 6.06 3.81
CA THR A 118 -1.30 4.85 4.58
C THR A 118 0.10 4.34 4.30
N ALA A 119 0.57 4.38 3.05
CA ALA A 119 1.95 4.02 2.69
C ALA A 119 2.98 4.92 3.41
N VAL A 120 2.74 6.23 3.48
CA VAL A 120 3.61 7.18 4.20
C VAL A 120 3.61 6.86 5.71
N MET A 121 2.45 6.60 6.30
CA MET A 121 2.38 6.22 7.73
C MET A 121 3.08 4.90 8.00
N PHE A 122 2.88 3.92 7.13
CA PHE A 122 3.50 2.60 7.23
C PHE A 122 5.02 2.70 7.10
N SER A 123 5.55 3.52 6.19
CA SER A 123 6.99 3.69 6.02
C SER A 123 7.65 4.36 7.23
N LEU A 124 6.98 5.32 7.87
CA LEU A 124 7.46 5.97 9.10
C LEU A 124 7.43 5.05 10.32
N ALA A 125 6.53 4.06 10.33
CA ALA A 125 6.44 3.06 11.40
C ALA A 125 7.34 1.84 11.17
N SER A 126 7.77 1.62 9.92
CA SER A 126 8.61 0.50 9.53
C SER A 126 10.05 0.67 9.99
N LEU A 127 10.76 -0.46 10.14
CA LEU A 127 12.19 -0.44 10.43
C LEU A 127 12.95 0.14 9.24
N GLN A 128 13.91 1.01 9.54
CA GLN A 128 14.82 1.54 8.54
C GLN A 128 15.86 0.45 8.22
N GLY A 129 16.06 0.19 6.93
CA GLY A 129 17.05 -0.72 6.38
C GLY A 129 17.69 -0.11 5.13
N GLU A 130 18.54 -0.85 4.45
CA GLU A 130 19.32 -0.35 3.30
C GLU A 130 18.46 0.22 2.16
N HIS A 131 17.22 -0.27 2.01
CA HIS A 131 16.27 0.19 0.98
C HIS A 131 14.95 0.72 1.56
N SER A 132 14.98 1.42 2.70
CA SER A 132 13.77 1.97 3.35
C SER A 132 13.02 3.00 2.49
N VAL A 133 11.74 2.78 2.22
CA VAL A 133 10.94 3.71 1.40
C VAL A 133 10.74 5.05 2.13
N GLU A 134 11.27 6.12 1.54
CA GLU A 134 11.18 7.48 2.06
C GLU A 134 10.38 8.35 1.10
N PHE A 135 9.52 9.21 1.66
CA PHE A 135 8.73 10.17 0.88
C PHE A 135 9.23 11.58 1.18
N SER A 136 9.61 12.31 0.14
CA SER A 136 10.08 13.69 0.30
C SER A 136 8.96 14.61 0.80
N PRO A 137 9.29 15.71 1.52
CA PRO A 137 8.29 16.68 1.98
C PRO A 137 7.41 17.26 0.86
N ALA A 138 7.96 17.40 -0.35
CA ALA A 138 7.21 17.87 -1.50
C ALA A 138 6.16 16.86 -1.98
N VAL A 139 6.46 15.55 -1.89
CA VAL A 139 5.53 14.48 -2.24
C VAL A 139 4.42 14.38 -1.18
N THR A 140 4.77 14.41 0.10
CA THR A 140 3.79 14.27 1.19
C THR A 140 2.84 15.47 1.28
N GLN A 141 3.32 16.69 1.03
CA GLN A 141 2.47 17.87 0.90
C GLN A 141 1.48 17.74 -0.27
N LYS A 142 1.92 17.23 -1.43
CA LYS A 142 1.02 16.98 -2.57
C LYS A 142 -0.05 15.91 -2.25
N ILE A 143 0.31 14.85 -1.53
CA ILE A 143 -0.64 13.81 -1.10
C ILE A 143 -1.73 14.40 -0.21
N LYS A 144 -1.39 15.30 0.72
CA LYS A 144 -2.36 16.03 1.54
C LYS A 144 -3.37 16.78 0.66
N ASP A 145 -2.91 17.39 -0.43
CA ASP A 145 -3.73 18.15 -1.37
C ASP A 145 -4.44 17.27 -2.42
N GLY A 146 -4.37 15.94 -2.29
CA GLY A 146 -5.00 14.98 -3.20
C GLY A 146 -4.26 14.77 -4.52
N ILE A 147 -3.04 15.27 -4.62
CA ILE A 147 -2.19 15.16 -5.81
C ILE A 147 -1.21 14.00 -5.63
N LEU A 148 -1.33 13.00 -6.49
CA LEU A 148 -0.53 11.78 -6.42
C LEU A 148 0.73 11.90 -7.29
N PRO A 149 1.79 11.13 -6.98
CA PRO A 149 2.92 11.01 -7.88
C PRO A 149 2.48 10.49 -9.25
N LYS A 150 3.22 10.92 -10.29
CA LYS A 150 3.03 10.38 -11.64
C LYS A 150 3.43 8.90 -11.66
N ASP A 151 2.86 8.16 -12.60
CA ASP A 151 3.16 6.74 -12.81
C ASP A 151 2.85 5.85 -11.59
N CYS A 152 1.96 6.34 -10.70
CA CYS A 152 1.35 5.52 -9.67
C CYS A 152 0.19 4.69 -10.25
N TRP A 153 0.01 3.49 -9.73
CA TRP A 153 -1.15 2.66 -10.00
C TRP A 153 -1.69 2.02 -8.73
N ILE A 154 -2.96 1.61 -8.79
CA ILE A 154 -3.61 0.88 -7.69
C ILE A 154 -4.29 -0.35 -8.21
N ASP A 155 -4.10 -1.42 -7.44
CA ASP A 155 -4.70 -2.71 -7.67
C ASP A 155 -5.50 -3.14 -6.46
N LEU A 156 -6.61 -3.82 -6.74
CA LEU A 156 -7.43 -4.53 -5.77
C LEU A 156 -7.48 -6.01 -6.13
N ALA A 157 -7.38 -6.86 -5.12
CA ALA A 157 -7.45 -8.31 -5.27
C ALA A 157 -8.23 -8.96 -4.10
N PHE A 158 -8.61 -10.22 -4.28
CA PHE A 158 -9.18 -11.06 -3.23
C PHE A 158 -8.15 -12.10 -2.77
N SER A 159 -8.02 -12.30 -1.46
CA SER A 159 -7.15 -13.29 -0.82
C SER A 159 -7.97 -14.51 -0.38
N LYS A 160 -7.55 -15.71 -0.77
CA LYS A 160 -8.13 -16.98 -0.27
C LYS A 160 -7.76 -17.30 1.16
N SER A 161 -6.67 -16.70 1.67
CA SER A 161 -6.20 -16.92 3.03
C SER A 161 -7.35 -16.75 4.02
N VAL A 162 -7.66 -17.85 4.72
CA VAL A 162 -8.71 -17.92 5.75
C VAL A 162 -8.23 -17.31 7.07
N LEU A 163 -6.92 -17.03 7.18
CA LEU A 163 -6.38 -16.30 8.31
C LEU A 163 -6.87 -14.86 8.23
N SER A 164 -7.74 -14.49 9.17
CA SER A 164 -8.06 -13.09 9.42
C SER A 164 -6.76 -12.35 9.71
N ALA A 165 -6.39 -11.47 8.78
CA ALA A 165 -5.09 -10.83 8.78
C ALA A 165 -5.27 -9.37 8.42
N VAL A 166 -4.74 -8.49 9.26
CA VAL A 166 -4.46 -7.10 8.87
C VAL A 166 -2.96 -6.94 8.91
N GLY A 167 -2.38 -6.55 7.78
CA GLY A 167 -0.94 -6.46 7.62
C GLY A 167 -0.59 -5.74 6.32
N GLY A 168 0.69 -5.44 6.15
CA GLY A 168 1.16 -4.81 4.93
C GLY A 168 2.66 -4.95 4.75
N THR A 169 3.11 -4.69 3.54
CA THR A 169 4.53 -4.67 3.15
C THR A 169 4.80 -3.38 2.37
N ILE A 170 6.00 -2.81 2.55
CA ILE A 170 6.46 -1.69 1.75
C ILE A 170 7.90 -1.95 1.33
N THR A 171 8.21 -1.80 0.04
CA THR A 171 9.54 -2.12 -0.50
C THR A 171 9.84 -1.34 -1.78
N ARG A 172 11.13 -1.17 -2.09
CA ARG A 172 11.61 -0.69 -3.39
C ARG A 172 11.84 -1.81 -4.40
N CYS A 173 11.72 -3.06 -3.96
CA CYS A 173 12.07 -4.22 -4.76
C CYS A 173 10.92 -4.65 -5.67
N PHE A 174 11.22 -4.88 -6.94
CA PHE A 174 10.27 -5.39 -7.94
C PHE A 174 10.77 -6.68 -8.56
N TYR A 175 9.82 -7.49 -9.05
CA TYR A 175 10.12 -8.50 -10.04
C TYR A 175 10.27 -7.83 -11.39
N VAL A 176 11.36 -8.13 -12.09
CA VAL A 176 11.74 -7.44 -13.31
C VAL A 176 11.97 -8.45 -14.41
N LYS A 177 11.42 -8.20 -15.60
CA LYS A 177 11.66 -9.01 -16.78
C LYS A 177 12.48 -8.21 -17.79
N ASN A 178 13.79 -8.48 -17.82
CA ASN A 178 14.73 -7.94 -18.79
C ASN A 178 15.13 -9.04 -19.78
N GLY A 179 14.40 -9.15 -20.89
CA GLY A 179 14.61 -10.24 -21.85
C GLY A 179 14.02 -11.58 -21.39
N ILE A 180 14.80 -12.68 -21.47
CA ILE A 180 14.28 -14.06 -21.36
C ILE A 180 14.11 -14.50 -19.90
N GLN A 181 14.97 -14.07 -18.97
CA GLN A 181 14.91 -14.50 -17.57
C GLN A 181 14.45 -13.37 -16.64
N PRO A 182 13.41 -13.60 -15.83
CA PRO A 182 13.00 -12.65 -14.81
C PRO A 182 14.02 -12.63 -13.66
N VAL A 183 14.37 -11.44 -13.20
CA VAL A 183 15.23 -11.21 -12.03
C VAL A 183 14.32 -10.80 -10.86
N GLN A 184 14.50 -11.45 -9.71
CA GLN A 184 13.74 -11.15 -8.51
C GLN A 184 14.37 -9.98 -7.74
N SER A 185 13.54 -9.25 -7.01
CA SER A 185 13.93 -8.27 -5.99
C SER A 185 14.95 -7.22 -6.45
N GLN A 186 14.58 -6.44 -7.45
CA GLN A 186 15.43 -5.40 -8.05
C GLN A 186 14.96 -4.00 -7.68
N VAL A 187 15.91 -3.08 -7.46
CA VAL A 187 15.64 -1.66 -7.20
C VAL A 187 15.87 -0.85 -8.47
N MET A 188 14.98 0.11 -8.75
CA MET A 188 15.15 1.02 -9.87
C MET A 188 16.33 1.97 -9.62
N LYS A 189 17.20 2.24 -10.62
CA LYS A 189 18.34 3.18 -10.44
C LYS A 189 17.93 4.58 -10.02
N SER A 190 16.72 5.02 -10.38
CA SER A 190 16.22 6.32 -9.95
C SER A 190 15.99 6.41 -8.44
N GLY A 191 15.81 5.28 -7.74
CA GLY A 191 15.44 5.24 -6.33
C GLY A 191 13.98 5.60 -6.03
N ASP A 192 13.24 6.08 -7.03
CA ASP A 192 11.85 6.57 -6.91
C ASP A 192 10.80 5.45 -6.94
N GLY A 193 11.21 4.22 -7.28
CA GLY A 193 10.32 3.06 -7.36
C GLY A 193 9.94 2.53 -5.99
N PHE A 194 8.64 2.29 -5.76
CA PHE A 194 8.17 1.61 -4.55
C PHE A 194 6.86 0.86 -4.80
N LYS A 195 6.60 -0.15 -3.97
CA LYS A 195 5.27 -0.76 -3.82
C LYS A 195 4.91 -0.85 -2.34
N PHE A 196 3.68 -0.48 -2.02
CA PHE A 196 3.05 -0.68 -0.73
C PHE A 196 1.82 -1.57 -0.93
N ILE A 197 1.69 -2.58 -0.09
CA ILE A 197 0.62 -3.56 -0.14
C ILE A 197 0.02 -3.68 1.25
N VAL A 198 -1.30 -3.75 1.32
CA VAL A 198 -2.03 -3.99 2.56
C VAL A 198 -3.06 -5.09 2.34
N GLN A 199 -3.21 -5.96 3.33
CA GLN A 199 -4.28 -6.94 3.44
C GLN A 199 -5.19 -6.56 4.61
N PHE A 200 -6.50 -6.64 4.37
CA PHE A 200 -7.54 -6.67 5.40
C PHE A 200 -8.42 -7.89 5.17
N ASN A 201 -8.24 -8.94 5.97
CA ASN A 201 -8.90 -10.23 5.77
C ASN A 201 -8.71 -10.70 4.32
N HIS A 202 -9.78 -10.65 3.52
CA HIS A 202 -9.76 -11.05 2.12
C HIS A 202 -9.41 -9.92 1.16
N LEU A 203 -9.51 -8.66 1.56
CA LEU A 203 -9.20 -7.51 0.71
C LEU A 203 -7.68 -7.34 0.60
N LEU A 204 -7.18 -7.37 -0.63
CA LEU A 204 -5.81 -6.98 -0.96
C LEU A 204 -5.83 -5.66 -1.72
N LEU A 205 -5.01 -4.71 -1.28
CA LEU A 205 -4.79 -3.45 -1.98
C LEU A 205 -3.30 -3.24 -2.20
N ARG A 206 -2.94 -2.75 -3.38
CA ARG A 206 -1.58 -2.32 -3.69
C ARG A 206 -1.62 -0.90 -4.24
N ILE A 207 -0.68 -0.09 -3.80
CA ILE A 207 -0.28 1.14 -4.49
C ILE A 207 1.20 1.06 -4.80
N ALA A 208 1.59 1.40 -6.02
CA ALA A 208 2.98 1.35 -6.42
C ALA A 208 3.29 2.42 -7.45
N GLN A 209 4.57 2.77 -7.55
CA GLN A 209 5.13 3.73 -8.48
C GLN A 209 6.37 3.13 -9.12
N ALA A 210 6.46 3.19 -10.45
CA ALA A 210 7.62 2.72 -11.20
C ALA A 210 7.76 3.57 -12.47
N PRO A 211 8.35 4.77 -12.37
CA PRO A 211 8.41 5.71 -13.48
C PRO A 211 9.10 5.12 -14.71
N GLY A 212 8.43 5.18 -15.86
CA GLY A 212 8.95 4.70 -17.14
C GLY A 212 8.91 3.18 -17.36
N ALA A 213 8.51 2.37 -16.38
CA ALA A 213 8.36 0.93 -16.54
C ALA A 213 6.98 0.54 -17.11
N ASN A 214 6.93 -0.53 -17.92
CA ASN A 214 5.67 -1.16 -18.26
C ASN A 214 5.28 -2.13 -17.14
N VAL A 215 4.04 -2.05 -16.67
CA VAL A 215 3.55 -2.86 -15.55
C VAL A 215 2.69 -4.01 -16.09
N THR A 216 3.15 -5.24 -15.89
CA THR A 216 2.42 -6.46 -16.22
C THR A 216 2.25 -7.33 -14.97
N TYR A 217 1.60 -8.48 -15.14
CA TYR A 217 1.42 -9.43 -14.05
C TYR A 217 1.84 -10.82 -14.43
N GLN A 218 2.54 -11.48 -13.52
CA GLN A 218 2.73 -12.91 -13.57
C GLN A 218 1.48 -13.58 -13.00
N SER A 219 1.01 -14.58 -13.74
CA SER A 219 -0.14 -15.39 -13.37
C SER A 219 0.11 -16.85 -13.70
N GLN A 220 -0.30 -17.75 -12.80
CA GLN A 220 -0.26 -19.20 -13.03
C GLN A 220 -1.62 -19.74 -13.49
N HIS A 221 -2.72 -19.09 -13.12
CA HIS A 221 -4.10 -19.56 -13.31
C HIS A 221 -5.03 -18.47 -13.87
N GLY A 222 -4.49 -17.47 -14.56
CA GLY A 222 -5.23 -16.33 -15.11
C GLY A 222 -5.59 -15.23 -14.09
N GLU A 223 -5.04 -15.27 -12.88
CA GLU A 223 -5.22 -14.22 -11.86
C GLU A 223 -4.66 -12.86 -12.30
N ILE A 224 -5.55 -11.87 -12.41
CA ILE A 224 -5.23 -10.48 -12.77
C ILE A 224 -5.95 -9.59 -11.77
N PRO A 225 -5.27 -8.62 -11.13
CA PRO A 225 -5.94 -7.80 -10.15
C PRO A 225 -6.77 -6.71 -10.83
N VAL A 226 -7.75 -6.19 -10.10
CA VAL A 226 -8.60 -5.09 -10.56
C VAL A 226 -7.79 -3.79 -10.50
N ARG A 227 -7.36 -3.27 -11.65
CA ARG A 227 -6.74 -1.94 -11.68
C ARG A 227 -7.80 -0.88 -11.46
N LEU A 228 -7.59 -0.04 -10.44
CA LEU A 228 -8.49 1.06 -10.07
C LEU A 228 -7.91 2.44 -10.40
N TYR A 229 -6.59 2.60 -10.44
CA TYR A 229 -5.90 3.88 -10.73
C TYR A 229 -4.68 3.59 -11.64
N PRO A 230 -4.29 4.51 -12.55
CA PRO A 230 -4.86 5.84 -12.83
C PRO A 230 -6.17 5.79 -13.62
N THR A 231 -6.26 4.83 -14.54
CA THR A 231 -7.45 4.53 -15.33
C THR A 231 -7.90 3.12 -14.97
N PRO A 232 -9.12 2.95 -14.44
CA PRO A 232 -9.64 1.62 -14.12
C PRO A 232 -9.72 0.74 -15.36
N PHE A 233 -9.61 -0.58 -15.17
CA PHE A 233 -10.02 -1.51 -16.21
C PHE A 233 -11.52 -1.37 -16.49
N LEU A 234 -11.89 -1.43 -17.77
CA LEU A 234 -13.29 -1.32 -18.21
C LEU A 234 -14.16 -2.39 -17.53
N LEU A 235 -13.65 -3.62 -17.49
CA LEU A 235 -14.30 -4.75 -16.84
C LEU A 235 -13.44 -5.24 -15.68
N THR A 236 -14.11 -5.65 -14.61
CA THR A 236 -13.45 -6.37 -13.51
C THR A 236 -13.04 -7.75 -14.02
N PRO A 237 -11.77 -8.17 -13.86
CA PRO A 237 -11.31 -9.50 -14.26
C PRO A 237 -12.16 -10.61 -13.66
N GLU A 238 -12.38 -11.69 -14.40
CA GLU A 238 -13.12 -12.86 -13.91
C GLU A 238 -12.41 -13.53 -12.72
N ASN A 239 -11.07 -13.53 -12.75
CA ASN A 239 -10.24 -14.05 -11.67
C ASN A 239 -9.27 -12.97 -11.17
N PHE A 240 -9.59 -12.35 -10.03
CA PHE A 240 -8.70 -11.44 -9.28
C PHE A 240 -8.29 -12.03 -7.93
N THR A 241 -8.27 -13.36 -7.84
CA THR A 241 -8.03 -14.09 -6.61
C THR A 241 -6.57 -14.54 -6.50
N TYR A 242 -5.98 -14.29 -5.34
CA TYR A 242 -4.64 -14.71 -4.95
C TYR A 242 -4.71 -15.58 -3.69
N GLU A 243 -3.68 -16.42 -3.48
CA GLU A 243 -3.61 -17.25 -2.27
C GLU A 243 -3.48 -16.40 -1.01
N ASP A 244 -2.56 -15.45 -1.03
CA ASP A 244 -2.20 -14.58 0.07
C ASP A 244 -1.56 -13.27 -0.41
N ILE A 245 -1.19 -12.39 0.54
CA ILE A 245 -0.48 -11.14 0.27
C ILE A 245 0.88 -11.34 -0.43
N ILE A 246 1.60 -12.44 -0.17
CA ILE A 246 2.91 -12.70 -0.76
C ILE A 246 2.78 -13.02 -2.25
N LYS A 247 1.82 -13.88 -2.63
CA LYS A 247 1.51 -14.16 -4.04
C LYS A 247 1.05 -12.90 -4.75
N PHE A 248 0.26 -12.05 -4.09
CA PHE A 248 -0.15 -10.78 -4.66
C PHE A 248 1.01 -9.78 -4.79
N GLU A 249 1.95 -9.78 -3.84
CA GLU A 249 3.17 -8.96 -3.90
C GLU A 249 4.09 -9.35 -5.06
N HIS A 250 4.23 -10.65 -5.29
CA HIS A 250 5.09 -11.20 -6.34
C HIS A 250 4.42 -11.20 -7.72
N SER A 251 3.11 -10.94 -7.79
CA SER A 251 2.39 -10.96 -9.06
C SER A 251 2.75 -9.80 -9.98
N VAL A 252 3.22 -8.66 -9.47
CA VAL A 252 3.56 -7.51 -10.32
C VAL A 252 4.95 -7.65 -10.91
N VAL A 253 5.02 -7.51 -12.22
CA VAL A 253 6.26 -7.56 -12.99
C VAL A 253 6.47 -6.23 -13.70
N LEU A 254 7.67 -5.68 -13.59
CA LEU A 254 8.11 -4.55 -14.38
C LEU A 254 8.83 -5.08 -15.62
N GLU A 255 8.31 -4.78 -16.80
CA GLU A 255 9.00 -5.04 -18.05
C GLU A 255 9.86 -3.84 -18.42
N THR A 256 11.13 -4.09 -18.73
CA THR A 256 12.00 -3.09 -19.35
C THR A 256 12.56 -3.60 -20.68
N TRP A 257 12.59 -2.73 -21.69
CA TRP A 257 13.25 -2.97 -22.97
C TRP A 257 14.37 -1.94 -23.18
N GLN A 258 15.22 -2.13 -24.20
CA GLN A 258 16.46 -1.37 -24.42
C GLN A 258 16.35 0.17 -24.38
N ASP A 259 15.15 0.74 -24.59
CA ASP A 259 14.87 2.19 -24.57
C ASP A 259 14.13 2.67 -23.31
N CYS A 260 13.92 1.80 -22.33
CA CYS A 260 13.24 2.14 -21.08
C CYS A 260 14.14 3.03 -20.22
N ARG A 261 13.67 4.25 -19.90
CA ARG A 261 14.41 5.24 -19.10
C ARG A 261 14.63 4.85 -17.63
N GLY A 262 14.16 3.68 -17.22
CA GLY A 262 14.46 3.07 -15.92
C GLY A 262 15.53 2.01 -16.09
N ASN A 263 16.80 2.41 -16.05
CA ASN A 263 17.87 1.42 -15.87
C ASN A 263 17.67 0.78 -14.49
N ILE A 264 17.51 -0.53 -14.42
CA ILE A 264 17.41 -1.30 -13.17
C ILE A 264 18.82 -1.79 -12.83
N ILE A 265 19.23 -1.77 -11.55
CA ILE A 265 20.59 -2.20 -11.12
C ILE A 265 20.64 -3.72 -11.13
#